data_AF-A0A371ER25-F1
#
_entry.id   AF-A0A371ER25-F1
#
_cell.length_a   1.000
_cell.length_b   1.000
_cell.length_c   1.000
_cell.angle_alpha   90.00
_cell.angle_beta   90.00
_cell.angle_gamma   90.00
#
_symmetry.space_group_name_H-M   'P 1'
#
loop_
_entity.id
_entity.type
_entity.pdbx_description
1 polymer ?
#
loop_
_entity_poly.entity_id
_entity_poly.type
_entity_poly.pdbx_seq_one_letter_code
_entity_poly.pdbx_strand_id
1 'polypeptide(L)'
;MITVTDDFFHAEGSLSELKDFTNAVRRWDSKGLSSHGKVIFEALDNLVSEAAGKYIEQGGIHDIKNSLHDLWYETFSLISWLTEAKWNKKGQAPCIHDYMKNGMISIATHTMILPASHTKISGRPNIKPSLNF
;
A
#
# COMPACT_ATOMS: atom_id res chain seq x y z
N MET A 1 -5.08 2.56 7.51
CA MET A 1 -3.97 1.69 7.08
C MET A 1 -2.68 2.45 6.93
N ILE A 2 -2.57 3.45 6.05
CA ILE A 2 -1.31 4.22 5.88
C ILE A 2 -0.76 4.76 7.21
N THR A 3 -1.58 5.47 8.00
CA THR A 3 -1.16 6.04 9.29
C THR A 3 -0.77 4.99 10.32
N VAL A 4 -1.57 3.92 10.45
CA VAL A 4 -1.30 2.81 11.38
C VAL A 4 0.02 2.11 11.03
N THR A 5 0.29 1.92 9.75
CA THR A 5 1.56 1.33 9.29
C THR A 5 2.73 2.29 9.52
N ASP A 6 2.56 3.60 9.28
CA ASP A 6 3.59 4.61 9.56
C ASP A 6 3.99 4.62 11.05
N ASP A 7 3.01 4.67 11.96
CA ASP A 7 3.24 4.63 13.41
C ASP A 7 3.98 3.34 13.84
N PHE A 8 3.62 2.20 13.23
CA PHE A 8 4.30 0.93 13.48
C PHE A 8 5.78 0.97 13.06
N PHE A 9 6.11 1.62 11.94
CA PHE A 9 7.48 1.75 11.45
C PHE A 9 8.30 2.80 12.21
N HIS A 10 7.66 3.85 12.75
CA HIS A 10 8.33 4.94 13.45
C HIS A 10 8.50 4.75 14.96
N ALA A 11 7.51 4.15 15.65
CA ALA A 11 7.48 4.11 17.11
C ALA A 11 7.53 2.69 17.70
N GLU A 12 6.77 1.75 17.14
CA GLU A 12 6.45 0.50 17.85
C GLU A 12 7.29 -0.71 17.40
N GLY A 13 7.63 -0.82 16.12
CA GLY A 13 8.25 -2.02 15.57
C GLY A 13 9.75 -2.11 15.81
N SER A 14 10.24 -3.28 16.27
CA SER A 14 11.69 -3.56 16.25
C SER A 14 12.19 -3.73 14.80
N LEU A 15 13.50 -3.53 14.54
CA LEU A 15 14.01 -3.63 13.17
C LEU A 15 13.84 -5.04 12.58
N SER A 16 13.82 -6.08 13.42
CA SER A 16 13.51 -7.44 12.97
C SER A 16 12.05 -7.56 12.55
N GLU A 17 11.12 -7.12 13.39
CA GLU A 17 9.68 -7.16 13.09
C GLU A 17 9.32 -6.37 11.84
N LEU A 18 9.93 -5.19 11.63
CA LEU A 18 9.71 -4.39 10.43
C LEU A 18 10.22 -5.10 9.16
N LYS A 19 11.33 -5.83 9.24
CA LYS A 19 11.83 -6.64 8.12
C LYS A 19 10.92 -7.83 7.85
N ASP A 20 10.49 -8.52 8.90
CA ASP A 20 9.59 -9.68 8.78
C ASP A 20 8.24 -9.24 8.20
N PHE A 21 7.72 -8.09 8.64
CA PHE A 21 6.53 -7.44 8.09
C PHE A 21 6.70 -7.07 6.62
N THR A 22 7.81 -6.41 6.26
CA THR A 22 8.08 -6.06 4.85
C THR A 22 8.17 -7.31 3.97
N ASN A 23 8.80 -8.38 4.46
CA ASN A 23 8.88 -9.65 3.75
C ASN A 23 7.52 -10.35 3.63
N ALA A 24 6.66 -10.24 4.64
CA ALA A 24 5.30 -10.76 4.62
C ALA A 24 4.40 -10.04 3.60
N VAL A 25 4.50 -8.71 3.52
CA VAL A 25 3.77 -7.97 2.48
C VAL A 25 4.31 -8.29 1.09
N ARG A 26 5.64 -8.41 0.92
CA ARG A 26 6.25 -8.82 -0.36
C ARG A 26 5.70 -10.11 -0.92
N ARG A 27 5.59 -11.13 -0.07
CA ARG A 27 5.09 -12.46 -0.46
C ARG A 27 3.57 -12.57 -0.36
N TRP A 28 2.93 -11.52 0.16
CA TRP A 28 1.53 -11.47 0.54
C TRP A 28 1.05 -12.67 1.37
N ASP A 29 1.76 -12.99 2.46
CA ASP A 29 1.39 -14.04 3.40
C ASP A 29 1.84 -13.65 4.82
N SER A 30 1.05 -13.99 5.84
CA SER A 30 1.26 -13.59 7.23
C SER A 30 2.13 -14.53 8.06
N LYS A 31 2.50 -15.71 7.55
CA LYS A 31 3.45 -16.65 8.19
C LYS A 31 4.72 -15.96 8.75
N GLY A 32 5.11 -16.30 9.97
CA GLY A 32 6.27 -15.69 10.63
C GLY A 32 6.05 -14.28 11.18
N LEU A 33 4.88 -13.66 10.98
CA LEU A 33 4.50 -12.45 11.71
C LEU A 33 3.98 -12.79 13.11
N SER A 34 4.27 -11.91 14.05
CA SER A 34 3.74 -11.96 15.42
C SER A 34 3.30 -10.57 15.87
N SER A 35 2.54 -10.50 16.96
CA SER A 35 2.14 -9.24 17.61
C SER A 35 1.47 -8.25 16.64
N HIS A 36 1.81 -6.97 16.73
CA HIS A 36 1.27 -5.87 15.92
C HIS A 36 1.39 -6.11 14.41
N GLY A 37 2.53 -6.62 13.94
CA GLY A 37 2.76 -6.84 12.51
C GLY A 37 1.73 -7.79 11.88
N LYS A 38 1.33 -8.83 12.62
CA LYS A 38 0.30 -9.78 12.15
C LYS A 38 -1.07 -9.10 12.03
N VAL A 39 -1.47 -8.36 13.05
CA VAL A 39 -2.76 -7.64 13.07
C VAL A 39 -2.84 -6.61 11.94
N ILE A 40 -1.77 -5.84 11.74
CA ILE A 40 -1.69 -4.84 10.67
C ILE A 40 -1.76 -5.51 9.29
N PHE A 41 -1.08 -6.66 9.11
CA PHE A 41 -1.13 -7.41 7.87
C PHE A 41 -2.53 -7.95 7.56
N GLU A 42 -3.21 -8.53 8.55
CA GLU A 42 -4.57 -9.06 8.37
C GLU A 42 -5.57 -7.93 8.05
N ALA A 43 -5.45 -6.77 8.71
CA ALA A 43 -6.25 -5.60 8.37
C ALA A 43 -5.97 -5.09 6.95
N LEU A 44 -4.72 -5.15 6.49
CA LEU A 44 -4.32 -4.79 5.14
C LEU A 44 -4.89 -5.76 4.09
N ASP A 45 -4.78 -7.07 4.31
CA ASP A 45 -5.30 -8.09 3.39
C ASP A 45 -6.83 -8.01 3.27
N ASN A 46 -7.54 -7.76 4.38
CA ASN A 46 -8.98 -7.52 4.36
C ASN A 46 -9.33 -6.27 3.54
N LEU A 47 -8.65 -5.14 3.78
CA LEU A 47 -8.87 -3.91 3.02
C LEU A 47 -8.67 -4.11 1.51
N VAL A 48 -7.60 -4.79 1.13
CA VAL A 48 -7.30 -5.09 -0.28
C VAL A 48 -8.37 -6.00 -0.89
N SER A 49 -8.78 -7.02 -0.17
CA SER A 49 -9.83 -7.95 -0.61
C SER A 49 -11.18 -7.24 -0.78
N GLU A 50 -11.56 -6.36 0.16
CA GLU A 50 -12.77 -5.54 0.03
C GLU A 50 -12.70 -4.58 -1.15
N ALA A 51 -11.55 -3.94 -1.38
CA ALA A 51 -11.36 -3.02 -2.50
C ALA A 51 -11.47 -3.74 -3.85
N ALA A 52 -10.85 -4.91 -3.98
CA ALA A 52 -10.97 -5.75 -5.17
C ALA A 52 -12.41 -6.23 -5.39
N GLY A 53 -13.10 -6.66 -4.32
CA GLY A 53 -14.51 -7.06 -4.37
C GLY A 53 -15.41 -5.93 -4.88
N LYS A 54 -15.29 -4.74 -4.30
CA LYS A 54 -16.05 -3.54 -4.74
C LYS A 54 -15.78 -3.17 -6.19
N TYR A 55 -14.55 -3.32 -6.68
CA TYR A 55 -14.22 -3.07 -8.08
C TYR A 55 -14.98 -4.01 -9.03
N ILE A 56 -15.04 -5.29 -8.70
CA ILE A 56 -15.82 -6.29 -9.47
C ILE A 56 -17.32 -5.96 -9.42
N GLU A 57 -17.87 -5.67 -8.24
CA GLU A 57 -19.28 -5.28 -8.07
C GLU A 57 -19.66 -4.06 -8.92
N GLN A 58 -18.72 -3.13 -9.14
CA GLN A 58 -18.91 -1.93 -9.96
C GLN A 58 -18.71 -2.18 -11.47
N GLY A 59 -18.65 -3.44 -11.92
CA GLY A 59 -18.50 -3.78 -13.34
C GLY A 59 -17.06 -3.89 -13.81
N GLY A 60 -16.11 -4.08 -12.88
CA GLY A 60 -14.73 -4.42 -13.19
C GLY A 60 -14.61 -5.70 -14.02
N ILE A 61 -13.70 -5.72 -14.99
CA ILE A 61 -13.58 -6.81 -15.98
C ILE A 61 -12.61 -7.91 -15.49
N HIS A 62 -11.73 -7.59 -14.53
CA HIS A 62 -10.71 -8.50 -14.01
C HIS A 62 -10.45 -8.26 -12.52
N ASP A 63 -9.94 -9.26 -11.82
CA ASP A 63 -9.51 -9.10 -10.43
C ASP A 63 -8.25 -8.22 -10.36
N ILE A 64 -8.30 -7.16 -9.54
CA ILE A 64 -7.22 -6.20 -9.34
C ILE A 64 -6.38 -6.50 -8.09
N LYS A 65 -6.67 -7.60 -7.38
CA LYS A 65 -6.01 -7.94 -6.11
C LYS A 65 -4.49 -8.01 -6.23
N ASN A 66 -3.95 -8.65 -7.27
CA ASN A 66 -2.50 -8.69 -7.50
C ASN A 66 -1.91 -7.30 -7.76
N SER A 67 -2.59 -6.45 -8.53
CA SER A 67 -2.15 -5.06 -8.75
C SER A 67 -2.16 -4.25 -7.46
N LEU A 68 -3.10 -4.51 -6.55
CA LEU A 68 -3.11 -3.91 -5.22
C LEU A 68 -1.98 -4.46 -4.34
N HIS A 69 -1.63 -5.74 -4.42
CA HIS A 69 -0.49 -6.31 -3.70
C HIS A 69 0.82 -5.65 -4.14
N ASP A 70 1.03 -5.60 -5.46
CA ASP A 70 2.17 -4.91 -6.06
C ASP A 70 2.12 -3.42 -5.69
N LEU A 71 0.94 -2.81 -5.63
CA LEU A 71 0.83 -1.42 -5.20
C LEU A 71 1.34 -1.22 -3.76
N TRP A 72 0.96 -2.09 -2.83
CA TRP A 72 1.38 -1.99 -1.43
C TRP A 72 2.85 -2.39 -1.21
N TYR A 73 3.38 -3.31 -2.02
CA TYR A 73 4.78 -3.75 -1.93
C TYR A 73 5.75 -2.90 -2.77
N GLU A 74 5.50 -2.79 -4.08
CA GLU A 74 6.35 -2.08 -5.05
C GLU A 74 6.18 -0.58 -5.01
N THR A 75 4.98 -0.05 -4.72
CA THR A 75 4.78 1.40 -4.59
C THR A 75 5.23 1.88 -3.22
N PHE A 76 6.52 1.65 -3.01
CA PHE A 76 7.50 2.47 -2.35
C PHE A 76 7.31 2.74 -0.84
N SER A 77 6.14 2.54 -0.26
CA SER A 77 5.82 2.94 1.13
C SER A 77 6.51 2.04 2.15
N LEU A 78 6.49 0.72 1.99
CA LEU A 78 7.13 -0.19 2.95
C LEU A 78 8.66 -0.19 2.86
N ILE A 79 9.21 -0.06 1.64
CA ILE A 79 10.67 0.03 1.43
C ILE A 79 11.20 1.37 1.97
N SER A 80 10.46 2.46 1.78
CA SER A 80 10.84 3.78 2.29
C SER A 80 10.70 3.93 3.79
N TRP A 81 9.60 3.45 4.39
CA TRP A 81 9.45 3.41 5.83
C TRP A 81 10.51 2.52 6.50
N LEU A 82 10.86 1.37 5.89
CA LEU A 82 11.99 0.57 6.39
C LEU A 82 13.32 1.32 6.29
N THR A 83 13.48 2.18 5.29
CA THR A 83 14.68 3.02 5.11
C THR A 83 14.75 4.14 6.15
N GLU A 84 13.64 4.82 6.41
CA GLU A 84 13.49 5.82 7.49
C GLU A 84 13.74 5.19 8.87
N ALA A 85 13.16 4.04 9.15
CA ALA A 85 13.39 3.31 10.40
C ALA A 85 14.87 2.92 10.59
N LYS A 86 15.59 2.57 9.50
CA LYS A 86 17.03 2.30 9.56
C LYS A 86 17.85 3.55 9.85
N TRP A 87 17.52 4.69 9.23
CA TRP A 87 18.19 5.97 9.49
C TRP A 87 18.01 6.40 10.94
N ASN A 88 16.77 6.38 11.42
CA ASN A 88 16.42 6.73 12.79
C ASN A 88 17.20 5.87 13.81
N LYS A 89 17.13 4.54 13.68
CA LYS A 89 17.79 3.61 14.63
C LYS A 89 19.32 3.65 14.59
N LYS A 90 19.92 4.05 13.47
CA LYS A 90 21.38 4.23 13.36
C LYS A 90 21.86 5.61 13.82
N GLY A 91 20.94 6.54 14.11
CA GLY A 91 21.26 7.95 14.37
C GLY A 91 21.92 8.63 13.16
N GLN A 92 21.73 8.08 11.96
CA GLN A 92 22.35 8.58 10.72
C GLN A 92 21.33 9.42 9.97
N ALA A 93 21.56 10.73 9.91
CA ALA A 93 20.79 11.61 9.05
C ALA A 93 21.20 11.39 7.58
N PRO A 94 20.26 11.07 6.68
CA PRO A 94 20.53 11.04 5.25
C PRO A 94 20.84 12.44 4.71
N CYS A 95 21.43 12.52 3.51
CA CYS A 95 21.51 13.81 2.83
C CYS A 95 20.11 14.27 2.40
N ILE A 96 19.91 15.59 2.24
CA ILE A 96 18.61 16.16 1.89
C ILE A 96 18.02 15.57 0.60
N HIS A 97 18.86 15.25 -0.38
CA HIS A 97 18.42 14.63 -1.63
C HIS A 97 17.83 13.24 -1.39
N ASP A 98 18.52 12.40 -0.60
CA ASP A 98 18.06 11.04 -0.32
C ASP A 98 16.83 11.02 0.59
N TYR A 99 16.78 11.95 1.56
CA TYR A 99 15.60 12.17 2.39
C TYR A 99 14.38 12.55 1.54
N MET A 100 14.51 13.56 0.68
CA MET A 100 13.40 14.02 -0.16
C MET A 100 12.94 12.94 -1.14
N LYS A 101 13.87 12.18 -1.72
CA LYS A 101 13.53 11.05 -2.61
C LYS A 101 12.73 9.97 -1.87
N ASN A 102 13.10 9.65 -0.63
CA ASN A 102 12.37 8.70 0.20
C ASN A 102 11.03 9.28 0.69
N GLY A 103 11.00 10.55 1.08
CA GLY A 103 9.83 11.27 1.62
C GLY A 103 8.69 11.44 0.61
N MET A 104 9.01 11.74 -0.66
CA MET A 104 8.02 11.80 -1.75
C MET A 104 7.26 10.48 -1.95
N ILE A 105 7.85 9.40 -1.48
CA ILE A 105 7.38 8.05 -1.61
C ILE A 105 6.65 7.60 -0.32
N SER A 106 7.20 7.92 0.87
CA SER A 106 6.64 7.51 2.17
C SER A 106 5.34 8.24 2.50
N ILE A 107 5.10 9.39 1.89
CA ILE A 107 3.80 10.09 1.97
C ILE A 107 2.64 9.29 1.35
N ALA A 108 2.93 8.24 0.59
CA ALA A 108 1.97 7.22 0.11
C ALA A 108 0.76 7.77 -0.67
N THR A 109 0.85 8.98 -1.22
CA THR A 109 -0.22 9.65 -1.98
C THR A 109 -0.70 8.80 -3.16
N HIS A 110 0.21 8.10 -3.84
CA HIS A 110 -0.12 7.20 -4.95
C HIS A 110 -0.96 6.00 -4.50
N THR A 111 -0.73 5.48 -3.29
CA THR A 111 -1.47 4.34 -2.71
C THR A 111 -2.92 4.72 -2.42
N MET A 112 -3.22 6.00 -2.18
CA MET A 112 -4.58 6.50 -1.99
C MET A 112 -5.30 6.77 -3.31
N ILE A 113 -4.61 7.34 -4.30
CA ILE A 113 -5.25 7.86 -5.52
C ILE A 113 -5.50 6.76 -6.55
N LEU A 114 -4.57 5.80 -6.72
CA LEU A 114 -4.68 4.78 -7.77
C LEU A 114 -5.90 3.87 -7.59
N PRO A 115 -6.18 3.30 -6.40
CA PRO A 115 -7.41 2.52 -6.20
C PRO A 115 -8.69 3.35 -6.39
N ALA A 116 -8.65 4.63 -6.03
CA ALA A 116 -9.79 5.56 -6.17
C ALA A 116 -10.06 5.99 -7.63
N SER A 117 -9.06 5.95 -8.51
CA SER A 117 -9.23 6.28 -9.92
C SER A 117 -9.82 5.11 -10.71
N HIS A 118 -9.44 3.86 -10.38
CA HIS A 118 -9.99 2.66 -11.01
C HIS A 118 -11.50 2.49 -10.75
N THR A 119 -11.98 2.89 -9.57
CA THR A 119 -13.41 2.80 -9.18
C THR A 119 -14.29 3.89 -9.83
N LYS A 120 -13.72 5.04 -10.22
CA LYS A 120 -14.50 6.12 -10.87
C LYS A 120 -14.71 5.93 -12.37
N ILE A 121 -13.91 5.09 -13.03
CA ILE A 121 -14.00 4.91 -14.50
C ILE A 121 -15.20 4.02 -14.88
N SER A 122 -15.66 3.13 -14.01
CA SER A 122 -16.81 2.25 -14.29
C SER A 122 -18.19 2.89 -14.06
N GLY A 123 -18.25 4.08 -13.45
CA GLY A 123 -19.50 4.80 -13.17
C GLY A 123 -20.05 5.67 -14.31
N ARG A 124 -19.43 5.69 -15.50
CA ARG A 124 -19.98 6.44 -16.64
C ARG A 124 -21.11 5.62 -17.30
N PRO A 125 -22.34 6.16 -17.40
CA PRO A 125 -23.37 5.55 -18.23
C PRO A 125 -22.84 5.41 -19.65
N ASN A 126 -23.01 4.23 -20.23
CA ASN A 126 -22.66 3.92 -21.60
C ASN A 126 -23.63 4.69 -22.53
N ILE A 127 -23.35 5.96 -22.79
CA ILE A 127 -24.10 6.75 -23.77
C ILE A 127 -23.71 6.21 -25.14
N LYS A 128 -24.50 5.26 -25.66
CA LYS A 128 -24.45 4.91 -27.08
C LYS A 128 -24.75 6.19 -27.87
N PRO A 129 -23.89 6.62 -28.80
CA PRO A 129 -24.25 7.71 -29.69
C PRO A 129 -25.39 7.23 -30.58
N SER A 130 -26.59 7.79 -30.40
CA SER A 130 -27.67 7.69 -31.37
C SER A 130 -27.27 8.51 -32.59
N LEU A 131 -26.56 7.90 -33.53
CA LEU A 131 -26.40 8.44 -34.87
C LEU A 131 -27.73 8.23 -35.60
N ASN A 132 -28.55 9.28 -35.60
CA ASN A 132 -29.61 9.46 -36.59
C ASN A 132 -29.10 10.49 -37.60
N PHE A 133 -28.70 10.00 -38.77
CA PHE A 133 -28.76 10.72 -40.05
C PHE A 133 -29.23 9.74 -41.12
#